data_AF-A0A8S9BKV9-F1
#
_entry.id   AF-A0A8S9BKV9-F1
#
_cell.length_a   1.000
_cell.length_b   1.000
_cell.length_c   1.000
_cell.angle_alpha   90.00
_cell.angle_beta   90.00
_cell.angle_gamma   90.00
#
_symmetry.space_group_name_H-M   'P 1'
#
loop_
_entity.id
_entity.type
_entity.pdbx_description
1 polymer ?
#
loop_
_entity_poly.entity_id
_entity_poly.type
_entity_poly.pdbx_seq_one_letter_code
_entity_poly.pdbx_strand_id
1 'polypeptide(L)'
;MDRLLQPGSLEKNDVYIPRTIQDAIEICKRMGQKFLWVDSLCIIQDEGDPDKAANIARMGRIYGEAVFTIVAGDAKTADSGMMGITKDRLVSDQLIDKVPGGIQLFLPIGMQQDFHHWKSRAWTFQEKMLSIRMLLIASGYAVWRCRGGIWREDVNALDGNIKSAPFPWSHVKSIPESEDSVRKSGLRILEKDESVRLFRSPAFCQYVKLVEGLSSRQIEEPWRILDAFEGVLRVLESPEILTSTFRYGLPTRFIDTSLLW
;
A
#
# COMPACT_ATOMS: atom_id res chain seq x y z
N MET A 1 17.48 0.78 26.33
CA MET A 1 17.61 0.96 24.88
C MET A 1 18.73 0.11 24.30
N ASP A 2 19.96 0.20 24.83
CA ASP A 2 21.13 -0.56 24.38
C ASP A 2 20.94 -2.08 24.30
N ARG A 3 20.07 -2.63 25.15
CA ARG A 3 19.72 -4.06 25.16
C ARG A 3 19.10 -4.54 23.85
N LEU A 4 18.25 -3.75 23.19
CA LEU A 4 17.58 -4.15 21.95
C LEU A 4 18.49 -4.05 20.72
N LEU A 5 19.56 -3.26 20.81
CA LEU A 5 20.57 -3.09 19.76
C LEU A 5 21.59 -4.24 19.70
N GLN A 6 21.61 -5.13 20.70
CA GLN A 6 22.53 -6.28 20.71
C GLN A 6 22.03 -7.44 19.84
N PRO A 7 22.93 -8.19 19.18
CA PRO A 7 22.57 -9.43 18.51
C PRO A 7 21.82 -10.40 19.45
N GLY A 8 20.76 -11.03 18.94
CA GLY A 8 19.93 -11.98 19.72
C GLY A 8 19.04 -11.32 20.79
N SER A 9 18.91 -10.00 20.80
CA SER A 9 18.09 -9.28 21.79
C SER A 9 16.63 -9.72 21.81
N LEU A 10 16.09 -10.08 20.64
CA LEU A 10 14.71 -10.55 20.43
C LEU A 10 14.48 -12.02 20.80
N GLU A 11 15.53 -12.82 20.98
CA GLU A 11 15.43 -14.25 21.32
C GLU A 11 15.29 -14.47 22.84
N LYS A 12 15.45 -13.42 23.63
CA LYS A 12 15.32 -13.48 25.09
C LYS A 12 13.83 -13.53 25.45
N ASN A 13 13.43 -14.50 26.28
CA ASN A 13 12.04 -14.74 26.72
C ASN A 13 11.32 -13.54 27.36
N ASP A 14 12.04 -12.47 27.68
CA ASP A 14 11.47 -11.25 28.28
C ASP A 14 10.93 -10.25 27.26
N VAL A 15 11.16 -10.46 25.94
CA VAL A 15 10.70 -9.55 24.90
C VAL A 15 9.42 -10.07 24.27
N TYR A 16 8.31 -9.35 24.49
CA TYR A 16 7.05 -9.63 23.82
C TYR A 16 7.11 -9.23 22.35
N ILE A 17 6.92 -10.19 21.45
CA ILE A 17 6.83 -9.93 20.00
C ILE A 17 5.43 -10.36 19.54
N PRO A 18 4.61 -9.42 19.03
CA PRO A 18 3.29 -9.74 18.53
C PRO A 18 3.27 -10.83 17.46
N ARG A 19 2.21 -11.63 17.42
CA ARG A 19 2.17 -12.81 16.54
C ARG A 19 2.34 -12.48 15.06
N THR A 20 1.73 -11.39 14.58
CA THR A 20 1.86 -10.96 13.18
C THR A 20 3.31 -10.64 12.82
N ILE A 21 4.09 -10.13 13.78
CA ILE A 21 5.51 -9.84 13.57
C ILE A 21 6.33 -11.14 13.56
N GLN A 22 6.03 -12.10 14.45
CA GLN A 22 6.66 -13.43 14.42
C GLN A 22 6.44 -14.11 13.05
N ASP A 23 5.22 -14.05 12.54
CA ASP A 23 4.88 -14.62 11.23
C ASP A 23 5.60 -13.89 10.08
N ALA A 24 5.74 -12.56 10.17
CA ALA A 24 6.52 -11.79 9.20
C ALA A 24 8.02 -12.14 9.23
N ILE A 25 8.59 -12.40 10.42
CA ILE A 25 9.97 -12.88 10.57
C ILE A 25 10.13 -14.25 9.89
N GLU A 26 9.18 -15.16 10.09
CA GLU A 26 9.21 -16.49 9.46
C GLU A 26 9.10 -16.40 7.93
N ILE A 27 8.17 -15.57 7.42
CA ILE A 27 8.08 -15.30 5.98
C ILE A 27 9.41 -14.75 5.45
N CYS A 28 9.99 -13.76 6.13
CA CYS A 28 11.26 -13.14 5.74
C CYS A 28 12.37 -14.20 5.60
N LYS A 29 12.51 -15.08 6.59
CA LYS A 29 13.46 -16.20 6.59
C LYS A 29 13.20 -17.18 5.44
N ARG A 30 11.94 -17.62 5.24
CA ARG A 30 11.57 -18.55 4.17
C ARG A 30 11.79 -17.97 2.77
N MET A 31 11.64 -16.66 2.62
CA MET A 31 11.91 -15.93 1.38
C MET A 31 13.40 -15.62 1.19
N GLY A 32 14.29 -16.15 2.04
CA GLY A 32 15.74 -16.00 1.95
C GLY A 32 16.24 -14.58 2.24
N GLN A 33 15.41 -13.74 2.87
CA GLN A 33 15.77 -12.38 3.22
C GLN A 33 16.39 -12.32 4.62
N LYS A 34 17.37 -11.42 4.80
CA LYS A 34 18.10 -11.26 6.08
C LYS A 34 17.55 -10.13 6.95
N PHE A 35 16.83 -9.19 6.34
CA PHE A 35 16.39 -7.97 7.00
C PHE A 35 14.88 -7.85 6.89
N LEU A 36 14.24 -7.56 8.02
CA LEU A 36 12.83 -7.20 8.10
C LEU A 36 12.75 -5.85 8.80
N TRP A 37 12.01 -4.92 8.19
CA TRP A 37 11.68 -3.65 8.82
C TRP A 37 10.25 -3.71 9.34
N VAL A 38 10.05 -3.33 10.60
CA VAL A 38 8.74 -3.20 11.24
C VAL A 38 8.75 -1.89 12.01
N ASP A 39 7.78 -1.01 11.73
CA ASP A 39 7.67 0.32 12.33
C ASP A 39 7.79 0.32 13.87
N SER A 40 7.09 -0.60 14.54
CA SER A 40 7.07 -0.74 15.99
C SER A 40 8.38 -1.26 16.60
N LEU A 41 9.26 -1.86 15.80
CA LEU A 41 10.56 -2.38 16.26
C LEU A 41 11.75 -1.51 15.80
N CYS A 42 11.62 -0.87 14.63
CA CYS A 42 12.71 -0.15 13.98
C CYS A 42 12.65 1.37 14.20
N ILE A 43 11.53 1.89 14.69
CA ILE A 43 11.38 3.31 15.04
C ILE A 43 11.27 3.43 16.56
N ILE A 44 12.07 4.31 17.12
CA ILE A 44 11.96 4.70 18.53
C ILE A 44 10.68 5.52 18.69
N GLN A 45 9.75 5.04 19.51
CA GLN A 45 8.41 5.62 19.61
C GLN A 45 8.29 6.73 20.66
N ASP A 46 9.36 6.99 21.41
CA ASP A 46 9.41 7.98 22.49
C ASP A 46 9.02 9.38 21.99
N GLU A 47 8.27 10.11 22.82
CA GLU A 47 7.84 11.46 22.47
C GLU A 47 9.04 12.42 22.41
N GLY A 48 9.10 13.23 21.35
CA GLY A 48 10.17 14.21 21.15
C GLY A 48 11.48 13.64 20.57
N ASP A 49 11.55 12.35 20.27
CA ASP A 49 12.72 11.76 19.61
C ASP A 49 12.85 12.28 18.16
N PRO A 50 13.98 12.92 17.79
CA PRO A 50 14.17 13.47 16.45
C PRO A 50 14.19 12.38 15.35
N ASP A 51 14.58 11.15 15.68
CA ASP A 51 14.63 10.04 14.73
C ASP A 51 13.22 9.56 14.37
N LYS A 52 12.21 9.76 15.22
CA LYS A 52 10.82 9.38 14.91
C LYS A 52 10.30 10.12 13.68
N ALA A 53 10.44 11.45 13.67
CA ALA A 53 10.04 12.28 12.54
C ALA A 53 10.84 11.96 11.27
N ALA A 54 12.16 11.76 11.41
CA ALA A 54 13.03 11.38 10.30
C ALA A 54 12.65 10.02 9.69
N ASN A 55 12.27 9.05 10.51
CA ASN A 55 11.83 7.73 10.05
C ASN A 55 10.46 7.79 9.36
N ILE A 56 9.50 8.54 9.91
CA ILE A 56 8.19 8.78 9.26
C ILE A 56 8.41 9.39 7.87
N ALA A 57 9.23 10.43 7.78
CA ALA A 57 9.61 11.06 6.53
C ALA A 57 10.31 10.12 5.54
N ARG A 58 10.88 9.00 6.00
CA ARG A 58 11.55 7.98 5.17
C ARG A 58 10.65 6.79 4.81
N MET A 59 9.47 6.63 5.41
CA MET A 59 8.58 5.49 5.19
C MET A 59 8.30 5.24 3.70
N GLY A 60 8.07 6.32 2.93
CA GLY A 60 7.84 6.17 1.49
C GLY A 60 9.01 5.54 0.74
N ARG A 61 10.25 5.85 1.14
CA ARG A 61 11.46 5.26 0.58
C ARG A 61 11.64 3.82 1.04
N ILE A 62 11.36 3.53 2.31
CA ILE A 62 11.41 2.16 2.86
C ILE A 62 10.48 1.23 2.05
N TYR A 63 9.24 1.64 1.82
CA TYR A 63 8.30 0.85 1.01
C TYR A 63 8.68 0.80 -0.48
N GLY A 64 9.15 1.92 -1.04
CA GLY A 64 9.56 2.00 -2.44
C GLY A 64 10.81 1.19 -2.79
N GLU A 65 11.74 1.02 -1.84
CA GLU A 65 13.01 0.31 -2.02
C GLU A 65 13.02 -1.09 -1.41
N ALA A 66 11.97 -1.48 -0.66
CA ALA A 66 11.85 -2.83 -0.13
C ALA A 66 11.83 -3.88 -1.26
N VAL A 67 12.49 -5.02 -1.02
CA VAL A 67 12.44 -6.18 -1.93
C VAL A 67 10.97 -6.57 -2.18
N PHE A 68 10.19 -6.64 -1.10
CA PHE A 68 8.74 -6.70 -1.08
C PHE A 68 8.21 -6.29 0.30
N THR A 69 6.93 -5.93 0.36
CA THR A 69 6.22 -5.64 1.61
C THR A 69 5.30 -6.79 1.96
N ILE A 70 5.29 -7.21 3.23
CA ILE A 70 4.36 -8.21 3.74
C ILE A 70 3.12 -7.48 4.27
N VAL A 71 1.94 -7.89 3.83
CA VAL A 71 0.67 -7.31 4.27
C VAL A 71 -0.16 -8.39 4.94
N ALA A 72 -0.43 -8.23 6.24
CA ALA A 72 -1.42 -9.01 6.96
C ALA A 72 -2.80 -8.36 6.77
N GLY A 73 -3.56 -8.85 5.78
CA GLY A 73 -4.74 -8.18 5.25
C GLY A 73 -5.97 -8.20 6.14
N ASP A 74 -6.22 -9.35 6.78
CA ASP A 74 -7.37 -9.64 7.64
C ASP A 74 -7.01 -9.59 9.14
N ALA A 75 -5.76 -9.24 9.48
CA ALA A 75 -5.32 -9.09 10.85
C ALA A 75 -6.02 -7.89 11.52
N LYS A 76 -6.75 -8.17 12.60
CA LYS A 76 -7.47 -7.14 13.39
C LYS A 76 -6.54 -6.39 14.35
N THR A 77 -5.53 -7.10 14.84
CA THR A 77 -4.55 -6.62 15.82
C THR A 77 -3.17 -7.15 15.47
N ALA A 78 -2.12 -6.58 16.09
CA ALA A 78 -0.75 -7.09 15.95
C ALA A 78 -0.59 -8.55 16.41
N ASP A 79 -1.52 -9.07 17.20
CA ASP A 79 -1.53 -10.43 17.75
C ASP A 79 -2.44 -11.42 17.03
N SER A 80 -3.13 -10.98 15.97
CA SER A 80 -3.97 -11.87 15.17
C SER A 80 -3.14 -13.00 14.52
N GLY A 81 -1.95 -12.66 14.03
CA GLY A 81 -1.12 -13.55 13.20
C GLY A 81 -1.64 -13.66 11.76
N MET A 82 -0.94 -14.44 10.96
CA MET A 82 -1.24 -14.77 9.57
C MET A 82 -1.45 -16.28 9.43
N MET A 83 -2.68 -16.67 9.09
CA MET A 83 -3.03 -18.08 8.85
C MET A 83 -2.22 -18.66 7.68
N GLY A 84 -1.78 -19.91 7.80
CA GLY A 84 -0.95 -20.60 6.82
C GLY A 84 0.54 -20.34 6.94
N ILE A 85 0.99 -19.55 7.93
CA ILE A 85 2.42 -19.36 8.22
C ILE A 85 2.83 -20.21 9.42
N THR A 86 2.28 -19.90 10.59
CA THR A 86 2.56 -20.61 11.86
C THR A 86 1.32 -21.19 12.52
N LYS A 87 0.13 -20.83 12.03
CA LYS A 87 -1.15 -21.46 12.35
C LYS A 87 -1.65 -22.16 11.10
N ASP A 88 -2.25 -23.34 11.27
CA ASP A 88 -2.86 -24.06 10.16
C ASP A 88 -4.00 -23.25 9.55
N ARG A 89 -4.21 -23.47 8.26
CA ARG A 89 -5.27 -22.81 7.52
C ARG A 89 -6.61 -23.45 7.84
N LEU A 90 -7.65 -22.64 7.94
CA LEU A 90 -9.04 -23.10 8.11
C LEU A 90 -9.76 -23.33 6.78
N VAL A 91 -9.05 -23.80 5.73
CA VAL A 91 -9.59 -23.84 4.35
C VAL A 91 -9.61 -25.21 3.73
N SER A 92 -10.57 -25.34 2.80
CA SER A 92 -10.86 -26.51 1.96
C SER A 92 -9.70 -26.84 1.02
N ASP A 93 -9.51 -28.14 0.76
CA ASP A 93 -8.55 -28.61 -0.24
C ASP A 93 -8.86 -28.02 -1.62
N GLN A 94 -7.83 -27.52 -2.31
CA GLN A 94 -7.97 -27.11 -3.70
C GLN A 94 -8.30 -28.34 -4.54
N LEU A 95 -9.42 -28.31 -5.28
CA LEU A 95 -9.75 -29.38 -6.21
C LEU A 95 -8.84 -29.29 -7.43
N ILE A 96 -8.01 -30.33 -7.58
CA ILE A 96 -7.04 -30.48 -8.65
C ILE A 96 -7.31 -31.82 -9.33
N ASP A 97 -7.46 -31.81 -10.65
CA ASP A 97 -7.61 -33.03 -11.43
C ASP A 97 -6.73 -33.00 -12.69
N LYS A 98 -6.42 -34.18 -13.24
CA LYS A 98 -5.67 -34.33 -14.47
C LYS A 98 -6.56 -34.97 -15.53
N VAL A 99 -6.71 -34.30 -16.66
CA VAL A 99 -7.47 -34.80 -17.80
C VAL A 99 -6.53 -35.32 -18.90
N PRO A 100 -7.01 -36.18 -19.82
CA PRO A 100 -6.19 -36.69 -20.92
C PRO A 100 -5.47 -35.57 -21.70
N GLY A 101 -4.25 -35.85 -22.15
CA GLY A 101 -3.40 -34.87 -22.84
C GLY A 101 -2.45 -34.08 -21.92
N GLY A 102 -2.36 -34.44 -20.63
CA GLY A 102 -1.44 -33.81 -19.67
C GLY A 102 -1.91 -32.45 -19.15
N ILE A 103 -3.19 -32.12 -19.34
CA ILE A 103 -3.81 -30.90 -18.86
C ILE A 103 -4.19 -31.09 -17.39
N GLN A 104 -3.81 -30.13 -16.54
CA GLN A 104 -4.18 -30.09 -15.14
C GLN A 104 -5.27 -29.03 -14.94
N LEU A 105 -6.40 -29.44 -14.39
CA LEU A 105 -7.51 -28.56 -14.03
C LEU A 105 -7.39 -28.16 -12.56
N PHE A 106 -7.60 -26.88 -12.30
CA PHE A 106 -7.65 -26.31 -10.96
C PHE A 106 -8.97 -25.58 -10.83
N LEU A 107 -9.75 -25.89 -9.80
CA LEU A 107 -10.89 -25.06 -9.42
C LEU A 107 -10.41 -24.02 -8.40
N PRO A 108 -10.42 -22.71 -8.74
CA PRO A 108 -10.08 -21.68 -7.76
C PRO A 108 -11.05 -21.76 -6.58
N ILE A 109 -10.51 -21.69 -5.36
CA ILE A 109 -11.32 -21.79 -4.13
C ILE A 109 -12.19 -20.54 -3.94
N GLY A 110 -11.95 -19.49 -4.74
CA GLY A 110 -12.70 -18.25 -4.66
C GLY A 110 -12.25 -17.46 -3.44
N MET A 111 -10.92 -17.30 -3.29
CA MET A 111 -10.31 -16.55 -2.20
C MET A 111 -11.08 -15.26 -1.91
N GLN A 112 -11.65 -15.15 -0.71
CA GLN A 112 -12.23 -13.92 -0.22
C GLN A 112 -11.10 -12.93 0.04
N GLN A 113 -11.08 -11.84 -0.73
CA GLN A 113 -10.08 -10.78 -0.62
C GLN A 113 -10.48 -9.82 0.51
N ASP A 114 -10.57 -10.34 1.74
CA ASP A 114 -10.81 -9.49 2.91
C ASP A 114 -9.53 -8.79 3.33
N PHE A 115 -9.35 -7.61 2.77
CA PHE A 115 -8.30 -6.67 3.14
C PHE A 115 -8.87 -5.45 3.87
N HIS A 116 -10.10 -5.54 4.41
CA HIS A 116 -10.82 -4.38 4.91
C HIS A 116 -10.07 -3.69 6.05
N HIS A 117 -9.59 -4.46 7.02
CA HIS A 117 -8.86 -3.94 8.18
C HIS A 117 -7.56 -3.23 7.79
N TRP A 118 -6.78 -3.82 6.88
CA TRP A 118 -5.60 -3.15 6.35
C TRP A 118 -5.96 -1.91 5.54
N LYS A 119 -6.91 -2.00 4.61
CA LYS A 119 -7.30 -0.93 3.68
C LYS A 119 -7.95 0.27 4.38
N SER A 120 -8.61 0.06 5.51
CA SER A 120 -9.28 1.13 6.24
C SER A 120 -8.32 2.04 7.00
N ARG A 121 -7.07 1.65 7.24
CA ARG A 121 -6.10 2.45 8.00
C ARG A 121 -5.38 3.45 7.10
N ALA A 122 -5.28 4.71 7.53
CA ALA A 122 -4.64 5.76 6.75
C ALA A 122 -3.14 5.51 6.53
N TRP A 123 -2.42 5.05 7.55
CA TRP A 123 -0.97 4.76 7.48
C TRP A 123 -0.62 3.70 6.43
N THR A 124 -1.51 2.75 6.17
CA THR A 124 -1.31 1.70 5.15
C THR A 124 -1.55 2.22 3.72
N PHE A 125 -1.93 3.49 3.55
CA PHE A 125 -2.05 4.10 2.23
C PHE A 125 -0.69 4.18 1.56
N GLN A 126 0.37 4.56 2.30
CA GLN A 126 1.73 4.60 1.75
C GLN A 126 2.23 3.20 1.41
N GLU A 127 2.00 2.21 2.27
CA GLU A 127 2.30 0.80 1.99
C GLU A 127 1.70 0.38 0.64
N LYS A 128 0.39 0.62 0.47
CA LYS A 128 -0.32 0.26 -0.75
C LYS A 128 0.25 0.95 -1.99
N MET A 129 0.53 2.25 -1.88
CA MET A 129 0.84 3.09 -3.04
C MET A 129 2.31 3.00 -3.46
N LEU A 130 3.22 2.85 -2.50
CA LEU A 130 4.65 2.99 -2.72
C LEU A 130 5.37 1.65 -2.83
N SER A 131 4.81 0.57 -2.27
CA SER A 131 5.41 -0.76 -2.40
C SER A 131 5.39 -1.25 -3.84
N ILE A 132 6.58 -1.55 -4.37
CA ILE A 132 6.77 -2.07 -5.74
C ILE A 132 6.38 -3.54 -5.89
N ARG A 133 6.45 -4.30 -4.78
CA ARG A 133 6.06 -5.69 -4.66
C ARG A 133 5.40 -5.92 -3.31
N MET A 134 4.32 -6.67 -3.28
CA MET A 134 3.60 -6.98 -2.05
C MET A 134 3.27 -8.46 -2.00
N LEU A 135 3.52 -9.08 -0.86
CA LEU A 135 2.98 -10.37 -0.47
C LEU A 135 1.85 -10.12 0.51
N LEU A 136 0.62 -10.28 0.06
CA LEU A 136 -0.57 -10.10 0.87
C LEU A 136 -1.06 -11.45 1.36
N ILE A 137 -1.24 -11.57 2.67
CA ILE A 137 -1.83 -12.74 3.30
C ILE A 137 -3.19 -12.32 3.88
N ALA A 138 -4.26 -12.97 3.44
CA ALA A 138 -5.60 -12.75 3.97
C ALA A 138 -6.44 -14.02 3.84
N SER A 139 -7.30 -14.30 4.81
CA SER A 139 -8.20 -15.45 4.82
C SER A 139 -7.47 -16.79 4.60
N GLY A 140 -6.20 -16.87 5.03
CA GLY A 140 -5.36 -18.07 4.88
C GLY A 140 -4.71 -18.25 3.51
N TYR A 141 -4.88 -17.31 2.57
CA TYR A 141 -4.30 -17.38 1.23
C TYR A 141 -3.31 -16.25 0.97
N ALA A 142 -2.36 -16.53 0.07
CA ALA A 142 -1.40 -15.56 -0.40
C ALA A 142 -1.76 -14.95 -1.76
N VAL A 143 -1.54 -13.64 -1.89
CA VAL A 143 -1.56 -12.90 -3.15
C VAL A 143 -0.24 -12.17 -3.31
N TRP A 144 0.46 -12.41 -4.41
CA TRP A 144 1.63 -11.65 -4.80
C TRP A 144 1.25 -10.59 -5.84
N ARG A 145 1.59 -9.34 -5.57
CA ARG A 145 1.37 -8.22 -6.50
C ARG A 145 2.70 -7.57 -6.81
N CYS A 146 2.99 -7.36 -8.09
CA CYS A 146 4.07 -6.49 -8.54
C CYS A 146 3.66 -5.69 -9.78
N ARG A 147 4.59 -4.94 -10.39
CA ARG A 147 4.33 -4.23 -11.65
C ARG A 147 4.01 -5.15 -12.84
N GLY A 148 4.48 -6.40 -12.79
CA GLY A 148 4.24 -7.40 -13.83
C GLY A 148 2.87 -8.07 -13.77
N GLY A 149 2.17 -8.00 -12.63
CA GLY A 149 0.86 -8.64 -12.49
C GLY A 149 0.49 -8.98 -11.06
N ILE A 150 -0.54 -9.81 -10.94
CA ILE A 150 -1.08 -10.33 -9.68
C ILE A 150 -1.14 -11.85 -9.80
N TRP A 151 -0.57 -12.53 -8.81
CA TRP A 151 -0.58 -13.97 -8.67
C TRP A 151 -1.32 -14.29 -7.39
N ARG A 152 -2.24 -15.26 -7.46
CA ARG A 152 -2.97 -15.74 -6.30
C ARG A 152 -2.60 -17.19 -6.08
N GLU A 153 -2.57 -17.59 -4.83
CA GLU A 153 -2.29 -18.96 -4.44
C GLU A 153 -3.33 -19.96 -4.98
N ASP A 154 -4.58 -19.53 -5.19
CA ASP A 154 -5.68 -20.37 -5.66
C ASP A 154 -5.77 -20.52 -7.19
N VAL A 155 -4.79 -20.01 -7.95
CA VAL A 155 -4.71 -20.13 -9.41
C VAL A 155 -3.34 -20.62 -9.88
N ASN A 156 -3.25 -21.06 -11.14
CA ASN A 156 -1.97 -21.43 -11.73
C ASN A 156 -1.04 -20.21 -11.78
N ALA A 157 0.22 -20.40 -11.39
CA ALA A 157 1.22 -19.34 -11.42
C ALA A 157 1.45 -18.74 -12.83
N LEU A 158 1.18 -19.51 -13.89
CA LEU A 158 1.27 -19.06 -15.28
C LEU A 158 0.11 -18.11 -15.67
N ASP A 159 -1.00 -18.15 -14.95
CA ASP A 159 -2.19 -17.32 -15.22
C ASP A 159 -2.11 -15.94 -14.53
N GLY A 160 -1.01 -15.65 -13.83
CA GLY A 160 -0.80 -14.36 -13.18
C GLY A 160 -0.75 -13.24 -14.21
N ASN A 161 -1.61 -12.23 -14.03
CA ASN A 161 -1.75 -11.10 -14.94
C ASN A 161 -2.19 -9.87 -14.13
N ILE A 162 -1.91 -8.67 -14.59
CA ILE A 162 -2.44 -7.45 -13.96
C ILE A 162 -3.97 -7.38 -14.03
N LYS A 163 -4.59 -8.10 -14.97
CA LYS A 163 -6.05 -8.19 -15.13
C LYS A 163 -6.71 -9.31 -14.31
N SER A 164 -5.95 -10.23 -13.72
CA SER A 164 -6.49 -11.46 -13.12
C SER A 164 -7.06 -11.29 -11.71
N ALA A 165 -6.99 -10.09 -11.11
CA ALA A 165 -7.69 -9.80 -9.87
C ALA A 165 -8.41 -8.44 -9.93
N PRO A 166 -9.68 -8.36 -9.49
CA PRO A 166 -10.47 -7.13 -9.47
C PRO A 166 -10.06 -6.16 -8.34
N PHE A 167 -8.95 -6.41 -7.63
CA PHE A 167 -8.57 -5.56 -6.52
C PHE A 167 -8.15 -4.17 -7.04
N PRO A 168 -8.72 -3.07 -6.51
CA PRO A 168 -8.50 -1.72 -7.02
C PRO A 168 -7.10 -1.24 -6.60
N TRP A 169 -6.09 -1.69 -7.35
CA TRP A 169 -4.73 -1.16 -7.27
C TRP A 169 -4.67 0.11 -8.10
N SER A 170 -4.76 1.25 -7.41
CA SER A 170 -4.44 2.55 -7.98
C SER A 170 -2.92 2.67 -8.07
N HIS A 171 -2.40 2.73 -9.30
CA HIS A 171 -1.01 3.12 -9.53
C HIS A 171 -0.96 4.60 -9.87
N VAL A 172 0.04 5.29 -9.33
CA VAL A 172 0.39 6.61 -9.85
C VAL A 172 0.95 6.42 -11.26
N LYS A 173 0.26 6.98 -12.25
CA LYS A 173 0.64 6.98 -13.66
C LYS A 173 1.47 8.22 -13.94
N SER A 174 2.53 8.05 -14.73
CA SER A 174 3.14 9.19 -15.39
C SER A 174 2.14 9.78 -16.38
N ILE A 175 1.84 11.06 -16.20
CA ILE A 175 0.94 11.84 -17.03
C ILE A 175 1.71 13.11 -17.36
N PRO A 176 2.28 13.21 -18.57
CA PRO A 176 2.95 14.44 -18.99
C PRO A 176 1.96 15.59 -18.95
N GLU A 177 2.24 16.60 -18.13
CA GLU A 177 1.45 17.82 -18.10
C GLU A 177 2.00 18.85 -19.08
N SER A 178 1.12 19.37 -19.92
CA SER A 178 1.41 20.55 -20.74
C SER A 178 1.04 21.82 -19.98
N GLU A 179 1.75 22.93 -20.23
CA GLU A 179 1.33 24.23 -19.67
C GLU A 179 -0.12 24.58 -20.06
N ASP A 180 -0.56 24.16 -21.24
CA ASP A 180 -1.91 24.38 -21.74
C ASP A 180 -2.97 23.64 -20.89
N SER A 181 -2.69 22.40 -20.46
CA SER A 181 -3.59 21.66 -19.56
C SER A 181 -3.72 22.30 -18.18
N VAL A 182 -2.64 22.89 -17.66
CA VAL A 182 -2.68 23.63 -16.39
C VAL A 182 -3.51 24.90 -16.55
N ARG A 183 -3.24 25.69 -17.61
CA ARG A 183 -4.01 26.92 -17.91
C ARG A 183 -5.49 26.68 -18.14
N LYS A 184 -5.85 25.51 -18.68
CA LYS A 184 -7.25 25.12 -18.90
C LYS A 184 -7.96 24.63 -17.65
N SER A 185 -7.22 24.32 -16.57
CA SER A 185 -7.82 23.95 -15.29
C SER A 185 -8.47 25.16 -14.61
N GLY A 186 -9.53 24.92 -13.84
CA GLY A 186 -10.31 25.95 -13.15
C GLY A 186 -11.75 26.08 -13.64
N LEU A 187 -12.47 27.10 -13.16
CA LEU A 187 -13.84 27.37 -13.56
C LEU A 187 -13.90 27.95 -14.98
N ARG A 188 -14.79 27.39 -15.79
CA ARG A 188 -15.05 27.83 -17.16
C ARG A 188 -16.54 27.83 -17.44
N ILE A 189 -16.98 28.76 -18.25
CA ILE A 189 -18.34 28.80 -18.78
C ILE A 189 -18.35 27.98 -20.07
N LEU A 190 -19.25 27.01 -20.19
CA LEU A 190 -19.45 26.25 -21.41
C LEU A 190 -20.23 27.09 -22.42
N GLU A 191 -19.67 27.31 -23.61
CA GLU A 191 -20.32 28.09 -24.68
C GLU A 191 -21.66 27.50 -25.14
N LYS A 192 -21.85 26.18 -24.95
CA LYS A 192 -23.04 25.46 -25.41
C LYS A 192 -24.29 25.72 -24.56
N ASP A 193 -24.11 25.90 -23.25
CA ASP A 193 -25.22 25.95 -22.28
C ASP A 193 -25.05 27.01 -21.19
N GLU A 194 -24.02 27.87 -21.30
CA GLU A 194 -23.63 28.91 -20.33
C GLU A 194 -23.38 28.39 -18.92
N SER A 195 -23.26 27.08 -18.73
CA SER A 195 -23.05 26.49 -17.41
C SER A 195 -21.60 26.65 -16.96
N VAL A 196 -21.42 26.98 -15.68
CA VAL A 196 -20.10 27.01 -15.05
C VAL A 196 -19.69 25.57 -14.69
N ARG A 197 -18.54 25.13 -15.19
CA ARG A 197 -17.95 23.81 -14.90
C ARG A 197 -16.52 23.97 -14.40
N LEU A 198 -16.14 23.10 -13.46
CA LEU A 198 -14.76 22.97 -13.01
C LEU A 198 -14.03 21.98 -13.90
N PHE A 199 -13.04 22.48 -14.64
CA PHE A 199 -12.14 21.65 -15.44
C PHE A 199 -10.90 21.30 -14.63
N ARG A 200 -10.51 20.02 -14.66
CA ARG A 200 -9.33 19.50 -13.97
C ARG A 200 -8.46 18.77 -14.96
N SER A 201 -7.16 19.05 -14.96
CA SER A 201 -6.21 18.29 -15.78
C SER A 201 -6.24 16.79 -15.40
N PRO A 202 -5.84 15.87 -16.30
CA PRO A 202 -5.76 14.46 -15.97
C PRO A 202 -4.83 14.15 -14.77
N ALA A 203 -3.72 14.88 -14.64
CA ALA A 203 -2.82 14.74 -13.49
C ALA A 203 -3.46 15.25 -12.19
N PHE A 204 -4.16 16.38 -12.23
CA PHE A 204 -4.89 16.88 -11.07
C PHE A 204 -6.04 15.93 -10.67
N CYS A 205 -6.76 15.36 -11.65
CA CYS A 205 -7.75 14.30 -11.40
C CYS A 205 -7.13 13.09 -10.70
N GLN A 206 -5.90 12.71 -11.06
CA GLN A 206 -5.17 11.64 -10.39
C GLN A 206 -4.83 12.01 -8.94
N TYR A 207 -4.36 13.23 -8.69
CA TYR A 207 -4.16 13.73 -7.33
C TYR A 207 -5.45 13.66 -6.51
N VAL A 208 -6.56 14.18 -7.02
CA VAL A 208 -7.87 14.15 -6.34
C VAL A 208 -8.28 12.73 -5.96
N LYS A 209 -8.14 11.75 -6.86
CA LYS A 209 -8.43 10.34 -6.56
C LYS A 209 -7.57 9.76 -5.44
N LEU A 210 -6.32 10.21 -5.34
CA LEU A 210 -5.41 9.78 -4.26
C LEU A 210 -5.84 10.39 -2.93
N VAL A 211 -6.22 11.67 -2.92
CA VAL A 211 -6.73 12.32 -1.70
C VAL A 211 -8.04 11.67 -1.28
N GLU A 212 -9.00 11.47 -2.18
CA GLU A 212 -10.26 10.75 -1.89
C GLU A 212 -10.00 9.37 -1.29
N GLY A 213 -9.05 8.61 -1.87
CA GLY A 213 -8.69 7.28 -1.39
C GLY A 213 -7.95 7.24 -0.04
N LEU A 214 -7.35 8.35 0.38
CA LEU A 214 -6.79 8.52 1.73
C LEU A 214 -7.86 9.04 2.70
N SER A 215 -8.65 10.04 2.31
CA SER A 215 -9.69 10.65 3.12
C SER A 215 -10.82 9.68 3.47
N SER A 216 -11.03 8.63 2.68
CA SER A 216 -11.97 7.55 3.02
C SER A 216 -11.46 6.59 4.10
N ARG A 217 -10.27 6.82 4.66
CA ARG A 217 -9.62 5.94 5.64
C ARG A 217 -9.68 6.52 7.05
N GLN A 218 -9.53 5.64 8.02
CA GLN A 218 -9.52 5.91 9.45
C GLN A 218 -8.08 6.19 9.91
N ILE A 219 -7.95 7.20 10.77
CA ILE A 219 -6.71 7.55 11.47
C ILE A 219 -7.06 7.92 12.91
N GLU A 220 -6.27 7.47 13.87
CA GLU A 220 -6.51 7.75 15.30
C GLU A 220 -6.26 9.23 15.63
N GLU A 221 -5.22 9.81 15.02
CA GLU A 221 -4.83 11.21 15.18
C GLU A 221 -5.08 11.98 13.86
N PRO A 222 -6.24 12.65 13.69
CA PRO A 222 -6.60 13.28 12.42
C PRO A 222 -5.58 14.32 11.92
N TRP A 223 -4.89 15.02 12.83
CA TRP A 223 -3.86 16.00 12.47
C TRP A 223 -2.62 15.37 11.80
N ARG A 224 -2.43 14.05 11.93
CA ARG A 224 -1.33 13.29 11.30
C ARG A 224 -1.67 12.74 9.93
N ILE A 225 -2.84 13.07 9.38
CA ILE A 225 -3.24 12.56 8.06
C ILE A 225 -2.26 12.97 6.95
N LEU A 226 -1.61 14.12 7.08
CA LEU A 226 -0.60 14.60 6.14
C LEU A 226 0.68 13.76 6.21
N ASP A 227 1.12 13.34 7.40
CA ASP A 227 2.25 12.42 7.56
C ASP A 227 1.97 11.11 6.81
N ALA A 228 0.74 10.60 6.91
CA ALA A 228 0.28 9.40 6.19
C ALA A 228 0.19 9.61 4.66
N PHE A 229 0.25 10.85 4.16
CA PHE A 229 0.25 11.14 2.72
C PHE A 229 1.60 11.58 2.17
N GLU A 230 2.52 12.03 3.01
CA GLU A 230 3.76 12.70 2.63
C GLU A 230 4.58 11.91 1.60
N GLY A 231 4.74 10.60 1.80
CA GLY A 231 5.48 9.75 0.86
C GLY A 231 4.88 9.75 -0.55
N VAL A 232 3.54 9.82 -0.64
CA VAL A 232 2.83 9.88 -1.93
C VAL A 232 2.94 11.27 -2.54
N LEU A 233 2.85 12.33 -1.74
CA LEU A 233 3.04 13.70 -2.21
C LEU A 233 4.40 13.86 -2.89
N ARG A 234 5.48 13.36 -2.29
CA ARG A 234 6.83 13.41 -2.89
C ARG A 234 6.92 12.72 -4.25
N VAL A 235 6.15 11.64 -4.46
CA VAL A 235 6.07 10.99 -5.77
C VAL A 235 5.33 11.88 -6.77
N LEU A 236 4.26 12.56 -6.35
CA LEU A 236 3.49 13.46 -7.21
C LEU A 236 4.27 14.73 -7.59
N GLU A 237 5.23 15.18 -6.77
CA GLU A 237 6.11 16.31 -7.10
C GLU A 237 6.96 16.06 -8.35
N SER A 238 7.13 14.80 -8.77
CA SER A 238 7.87 14.44 -9.97
C SER A 238 7.36 15.20 -11.20
N PRO A 239 8.28 15.71 -12.06
CA PRO A 239 7.93 16.34 -13.34
C PRO A 239 7.12 15.45 -14.29
N GLU A 240 7.18 14.13 -14.08
CA GLU A 240 6.47 13.17 -14.91
C GLU A 240 5.01 12.94 -14.48
N ILE A 241 4.57 13.54 -13.36
CA ILE A 241 3.27 13.25 -12.74
C ILE A 241 2.42 14.51 -12.56
N LEU A 242 2.71 15.37 -11.57
CA LEU A 242 1.95 16.61 -11.32
C LEU A 242 2.81 17.86 -11.45
N THR A 243 4.14 17.71 -11.43
CA THR A 243 5.10 18.82 -11.56
C THR A 243 4.74 20.01 -10.67
N SER A 244 4.38 19.77 -9.41
CA SER A 244 3.97 20.81 -8.46
C SER A 244 4.54 20.50 -7.09
N THR A 245 5.03 21.51 -6.38
CA THR A 245 5.31 21.38 -4.95
C THR A 245 4.02 21.38 -4.16
N PHE A 246 4.05 20.85 -2.93
CA PHE A 246 2.90 20.83 -2.04
C PHE A 246 3.05 21.76 -0.84
N ARG A 247 1.94 22.38 -0.42
CA ARG A 247 1.83 23.10 0.86
C ARG A 247 0.59 22.61 1.59
N TYR A 248 0.78 22.10 2.81
CA TYR A 248 -0.30 21.51 3.61
C TYR A 248 -1.14 20.48 2.84
N GLY A 249 -0.49 19.69 1.99
CA GLY A 249 -1.14 18.68 1.14
C GLY A 249 -1.71 19.20 -0.18
N LEU A 250 -1.72 20.52 -0.43
CA LEU A 250 -2.26 21.12 -1.65
C LEU A 250 -1.17 21.44 -2.70
N PRO A 251 -1.36 21.09 -3.98
CA PRO A 251 -0.42 21.40 -5.05
C PRO A 251 -0.42 22.90 -5.37
N THR A 252 0.72 23.55 -5.22
CA THR A 252 0.88 25.01 -5.40
C THR A 252 0.55 25.49 -6.81
N ARG A 253 0.86 24.71 -7.85
CA ARG A 253 0.53 25.05 -9.25
C ARG A 253 -0.96 25.00 -9.57
N PHE A 254 -1.74 24.33 -8.73
CA PHE A 254 -3.18 24.16 -8.88
C PHE A 254 -3.93 24.71 -7.68
N ILE A 255 -3.34 25.63 -6.92
CA ILE A 255 -3.89 26.08 -5.64
C ILE A 255 -5.30 26.67 -5.81
N ASP A 256 -5.54 27.38 -6.91
CA ASP A 256 -6.85 27.91 -7.29
C ASP A 256 -7.88 26.80 -7.46
N THR A 257 -7.54 25.75 -8.20
CA THR A 257 -8.40 24.58 -8.46
C THR A 257 -8.57 23.71 -7.21
N SER A 258 -7.55 23.64 -6.36
CA SER A 258 -7.56 22.92 -5.08
C SER A 258 -8.46 23.55 -4.03
N LEU A 259 -8.63 24.88 -4.05
CA LEU A 259 -9.52 25.59 -3.13
C LEU A 259 -11.00 25.50 -3.55
N LEU A 260 -11.28 25.05 -4.78
CA LEU A 260 -12.63 24.85 -5.30
C LEU A 260 -13.17 23.44 -5.03
N TRP A 261 -12.60 22.78 -4.02
CA TRP A 261 -12.97 21.42 -3.63
C TRP A 261 -14.19 21.43 -2.70
#